data_AF-A0A1H0PTU2-F1
#
_entry.id   AF-A0A1H0PTU2-F1
#
_cell.length_a   1.000
_cell.length_b   1.000
_cell.length_c   1.000
_cell.angle_alpha   90.00
_cell.angle_beta   90.00
_cell.angle_gamma   90.00
#
_symmetry.space_group_name_H-M   'P 1'
#
loop_
_entity.id
_entity.type
_entity.pdbx_description
1 polymer ?
#
loop_
_entity_poly.entity_id
_entity_poly.type
_entity_poly.pdbx_seq_one_letter_code
_entity_poly.pdbx_strand_id
1 'polypeptide(L)'
;MSGRHSGGTGGGLRISALPKTLKMIFKLAPRQLNDEIALAKAELKRKGIQLGVAGAFLAVALIFVALLVIGLVVAAIMGLATIMPAWLAALLACAFFLIIAAIGALIGVNKFKAAMPLVPEDTLRGLKHDLGIAKEGSAFDAAVLDPNSEQYKAAKAAKEAAAAKAKAEKEAKAAAKPDLGPAPTEAELRRRLDQRRTHLTGVRDELGRELDVKTQAQGLLSATQARLQESKEQLEDKIAGFRAARASARSSAGAPATSADGQSLAGQIKQRWKPLAVLAASGAALAVLLRKLIKG
;
A
#
# COMPACT_ATOMS: atom_id res chain seq x y z
N MET A 1 47.39 -25.48 -44.64
CA MET A 1 46.26 -26.20 -44.03
C MET A 1 45.55 -25.26 -43.07
N SER A 2 44.35 -24.81 -43.47
CA SER A 2 43.05 -25.00 -42.78
C SER A 2 42.96 -24.29 -41.42
N GLY A 3 41.94 -23.48 -41.10
CA GLY A 3 40.70 -23.15 -41.76
C GLY A 3 39.94 -22.29 -40.76
N ARG A 4 39.61 -21.06 -41.17
CA ARG A 4 38.94 -20.04 -40.35
C ARG A 4 37.46 -20.44 -40.21
N HIS A 5 36.98 -20.70 -39.00
CA HIS A 5 35.54 -20.82 -38.75
C HIS A 5 34.97 -19.46 -38.34
N SER A 6 34.53 -18.72 -39.35
CA SER A 6 33.54 -17.65 -39.20
C SER A 6 32.17 -18.29 -38.97
N GLY A 7 31.72 -18.34 -37.72
CA GLY A 7 30.33 -18.65 -37.36
C GLY A 7 29.47 -17.41 -37.56
N GLY A 8 28.78 -17.34 -38.70
CA GLY A 8 27.91 -16.23 -39.06
C GLY A 8 26.77 -15.99 -38.07
N THR A 9 26.57 -14.73 -37.71
CA THR A 9 25.37 -14.20 -37.04
C THR A 9 24.21 -14.13 -38.03
N GLY A 10 23.74 -15.29 -38.49
CA GLY A 10 22.58 -15.43 -39.35
C GLY A 10 21.41 -16.06 -38.59
N GLY A 11 20.60 -15.25 -37.92
CA GLY A 11 19.44 -15.75 -37.18
C GLY A 11 18.38 -14.68 -37.01
N GLY A 12 17.62 -14.42 -38.07
CA GLY A 12 16.48 -13.50 -38.03
C GLY A 12 15.57 -13.77 -36.83
N LEU A 13 15.06 -12.69 -36.23
CA LEU A 13 14.03 -12.70 -35.18
C LEU A 13 12.87 -13.61 -35.60
N ARG A 14 12.92 -14.87 -35.19
CA ARG A 14 11.83 -15.82 -35.44
C ARG A 14 10.67 -15.38 -34.57
N ILE A 15 9.64 -14.80 -35.18
CA ILE A 15 8.38 -14.40 -34.51
C ILE A 15 7.77 -15.60 -33.74
N SER A 16 8.07 -16.83 -34.17
CA SER A 16 7.70 -18.07 -33.46
C SER A 16 8.49 -18.36 -32.16
N ALA A 17 9.58 -17.64 -31.88
CA ALA A 17 10.37 -17.76 -30.66
C ALA A 17 9.97 -16.75 -29.56
N LEU A 18 9.24 -15.68 -29.91
CA LEU A 18 8.72 -14.67 -28.98
C LEU A 18 7.93 -15.25 -27.78
N PRO A 19 7.00 -16.21 -27.95
CA PRO A 19 6.32 -16.81 -26.80
C PRO A 19 7.26 -17.64 -25.91
N LYS A 20 8.34 -18.20 -26.48
CA LYS A 20 9.33 -19.00 -25.74
C LYS A 20 10.31 -18.10 -24.97
N THR A 21 10.73 -16.97 -25.54
CA THR A 21 11.58 -15.98 -24.86
C THR A 21 10.80 -15.24 -23.76
N LEU A 22 9.55 -14.85 -24.01
CA LEU A 22 8.69 -14.25 -22.98
C LEU A 22 8.48 -15.20 -21.79
N LYS A 23 8.21 -16.48 -22.07
CA LYS A 23 8.07 -17.52 -21.03
C LYS A 23 9.36 -17.76 -20.24
N MET A 24 10.53 -17.61 -20.87
CA MET A 24 11.81 -17.68 -20.18
C MET A 24 12.04 -16.43 -19.32
N ILE A 25 11.76 -15.22 -19.81
CA ILE A 25 11.88 -13.99 -19.02
C ILE A 25 11.00 -14.05 -17.77
N PHE A 26 9.72 -14.43 -17.89
CA PHE A 26 8.84 -14.57 -16.72
C PHE A 26 9.26 -15.70 -15.75
N LYS A 27 10.00 -16.72 -16.23
CA LYS A 27 10.51 -17.82 -15.38
C LYS A 27 11.84 -17.49 -14.72
N LEU A 28 12.69 -16.68 -15.35
CA LEU A 28 14.03 -16.31 -14.86
C LEU A 28 14.07 -14.99 -14.09
N ALA A 29 13.22 -14.01 -14.41
CA ALA A 29 13.19 -12.71 -13.73
C ALA A 29 13.02 -12.82 -12.20
N PRO A 30 12.15 -13.70 -11.64
CA PRO A 30 12.03 -13.83 -10.19
C PRO A 30 13.28 -14.43 -9.53
N ARG A 31 13.98 -15.33 -10.23
CA ARG A 31 15.23 -15.94 -9.71
C ARG A 31 16.35 -14.91 -9.70
N GLN A 32 16.50 -14.13 -10.75
CA GLN A 32 17.52 -13.10 -10.83
C GLN A 32 17.30 -12.00 -9.79
N LEU A 33 16.04 -11.57 -9.56
CA LEU A 33 15.73 -10.64 -8.47
C LEU A 33 16.04 -11.24 -7.10
N ASN A 34 15.74 -12.52 -6.87
CA ASN A 34 16.09 -13.19 -5.62
C ASN A 34 17.60 -13.29 -5.42
N ASP A 35 18.38 -13.52 -6.48
CA ASP A 35 19.84 -13.61 -6.43
C ASP A 35 20.47 -12.23 -6.15
N GLU A 36 19.97 -11.16 -6.78
CA GLU A 36 20.39 -9.77 -6.51
C GLU A 36 20.05 -9.37 -5.06
N ILE A 37 18.86 -9.74 -4.56
CA ILE A 37 18.49 -9.52 -3.15
C ILE A 37 19.40 -10.33 -2.21
N ALA A 38 19.74 -11.57 -2.57
CA ALA A 38 20.64 -12.41 -1.78
C ALA A 38 22.07 -11.82 -1.73
N LEU A 39 22.56 -11.31 -2.86
CA LEU A 39 23.85 -10.63 -2.97
C LEU A 39 23.85 -9.33 -2.16
N ALA A 40 22.82 -8.50 -2.30
CA ALA A 40 22.65 -7.28 -1.51
C ALA A 40 22.61 -7.58 0.00
N LYS A 41 21.90 -8.64 0.42
CA LYS A 41 21.89 -9.11 1.81
C LYS A 41 23.27 -9.56 2.29
N ALA A 42 24.02 -10.29 1.47
CA ALA A 42 25.37 -10.75 1.81
C ALA A 42 26.33 -9.57 1.96
N GLU A 43 26.25 -8.57 1.08
CA GLU A 43 27.03 -7.34 1.18
C GLU A 43 26.65 -6.50 2.40
N LEU A 44 25.35 -6.31 2.65
CA LEU A 44 24.85 -5.63 3.85
C LEU A 44 25.30 -6.34 5.13
N LYS A 45 25.30 -7.67 5.15
CA LYS A 45 25.79 -8.44 6.29
C LYS A 45 27.29 -8.22 6.48
N ARG A 46 28.09 -8.26 5.41
CA ARG A 46 29.54 -8.05 5.49
C ARG A 46 29.89 -6.63 5.95
N LYS A 47 29.28 -5.62 5.32
CA LYS A 47 29.45 -4.21 5.70
C LYS A 47 28.89 -3.95 7.12
N GLY A 48 27.76 -4.55 7.45
CA GLY A 48 27.11 -4.46 8.75
C GLY A 48 27.94 -5.08 9.88
N ILE A 49 28.61 -6.21 9.65
CA ILE A 49 29.54 -6.80 10.63
C ILE A 49 30.74 -5.88 10.84
N GLN A 50 31.33 -5.36 9.76
CA GLN A 50 32.49 -4.46 9.87
C GLN A 50 32.15 -3.15 10.61
N LEU A 51 31.03 -2.53 10.26
CA LEU A 51 30.50 -1.36 10.97
C LEU A 51 30.08 -1.71 12.41
N GLY A 52 29.55 -2.91 12.64
CA GLY A 52 29.17 -3.39 13.96
C GLY A 52 30.37 -3.58 14.88
N VAL A 53 31.46 -4.17 14.39
CA VAL A 53 32.72 -4.32 15.14
C VAL A 53 33.34 -2.96 15.43
N ALA A 54 33.43 -2.08 14.43
CA ALA A 54 33.92 -0.71 14.63
C ALA A 54 33.05 0.07 15.63
N GLY A 55 31.72 -0.07 15.53
CA GLY A 55 30.76 0.51 16.46
C GLY A 55 30.91 -0.03 17.88
N ALA A 56 31.22 -1.32 18.05
CA ALA A 56 31.47 -1.92 19.35
C ALA A 56 32.73 -1.35 20.02
N PHE A 57 33.84 -1.23 19.29
CA PHE A 57 35.05 -0.58 19.81
C PHE A 57 34.81 0.89 20.15
N LEU A 58 34.06 1.62 19.32
CA LEU A 58 33.67 3.00 19.61
C LEU A 58 32.81 3.09 20.87
N ALA A 59 31.85 2.18 21.05
CA ALA A 59 31.02 2.13 22.25
C ALA A 59 31.86 1.91 23.51
N VAL A 60 32.81 0.96 23.47
CA VAL A 60 33.75 0.72 24.58
C VAL A 60 34.60 1.97 24.84
N ALA A 61 35.16 2.59 23.79
CA ALA A 61 35.94 3.81 23.93
C ALA A 61 35.12 4.95 24.57
N LEU A 62 33.86 5.14 24.16
CA LEU A 62 32.97 6.14 24.75
C LEU A 62 32.67 5.88 26.22
N ILE A 63 32.56 4.61 26.65
CA ILE A 63 32.42 4.25 28.06
C ILE A 63 33.66 4.71 28.86
N PHE A 64 34.86 4.40 28.37
CA PHE A 64 36.09 4.82 29.04
C PHE A 64 36.26 6.35 29.07
N VAL A 65 35.88 7.04 27.99
CA VAL A 65 35.85 8.52 27.97
C VAL A 65 34.86 9.06 28.98
N ALA A 66 33.67 8.47 29.11
CA ALA A 66 32.69 8.88 30.11
C ALA A 66 33.23 8.70 31.55
N LEU A 67 33.89 7.58 31.84
CA LEU A 67 34.54 7.35 33.13
C LEU A 67 35.68 8.35 33.39
N LEU A 68 36.49 8.66 32.37
CA LEU A 68 37.54 9.68 32.45
C LEU A 68 36.96 11.05 32.78
N VAL A 69 35.87 11.46 32.13
CA VAL A 69 35.20 12.74 32.39
C VAL A 69 34.70 12.80 33.83
N ILE A 70 34.08 11.73 34.35
CA ILE A 70 33.65 11.66 35.75
C ILE A 70 34.85 11.85 36.69
N GLY A 71 35.96 11.15 36.43
CA GLY A 71 37.20 11.29 37.21
C GLY A 71 37.76 12.71 37.19
N LEU A 72 37.76 13.36 36.02
CA LEU A 72 38.20 14.75 35.88
C LEU A 72 37.31 15.73 36.62
N VAL A 73 35.98 15.52 36.62
CA VAL A 73 35.05 16.35 37.40
C VAL A 73 35.34 16.22 38.89
N VAL A 74 35.51 15.00 39.40
CA VAL A 74 35.83 14.76 40.81
C VAL A 74 37.18 15.39 41.17
N ALA A 75 38.20 15.22 40.33
CA ALA A 75 39.52 15.83 40.53
C ALA A 75 39.45 17.36 40.54
N ALA A 76 38.67 17.97 39.65
CA ALA A 76 38.45 19.42 39.62
C ALA A 76 37.75 19.92 40.89
N ILE A 77 36.72 19.21 41.37
CA ILE A 77 36.03 19.55 42.61
C ILE A 77 36.98 19.44 43.80
N MET A 78 37.74 18.36 43.91
CA MET A 78 38.73 18.17 44.99
C MET A 78 39.84 19.23 44.93
N GLY A 79 40.30 19.59 43.73
CA GLY A 79 41.27 20.66 43.53
C GLY A 79 40.74 22.01 44.02
N LEU A 80 39.52 22.38 43.63
CA LEU A 80 38.87 23.62 44.12
C LEU A 80 38.60 23.56 45.63
N ALA A 81 38.27 22.40 46.17
CA ALA A 81 38.00 22.22 47.60
C ALA A 81 39.22 22.48 48.50
N THR A 82 40.44 22.59 47.94
CA THR A 82 41.63 22.99 48.69
C THR A 82 41.64 24.48 49.08
N ILE A 83 40.89 25.33 48.36
CA ILE A 83 40.85 26.78 48.57
C ILE A 83 39.45 27.30 48.99
N MET A 84 38.41 26.45 48.96
CA MET A 84 37.05 26.80 49.37
C MET A 84 36.28 25.56 49.89
N PRO A 85 35.14 25.72 50.58
CA PRO A 85 34.35 24.57 51.04
C PRO A 85 33.91 23.64 49.91
N ALA A 86 33.95 22.32 50.15
CA ALA A 86 33.68 21.30 49.13
C ALA A 86 32.28 21.42 48.48
N TRP A 87 31.26 21.85 49.23
CA TRP A 87 29.92 22.06 48.70
C TRP A 87 29.88 23.19 47.66
N LEU A 88 30.66 24.26 47.86
CA LEU A 88 30.74 25.39 46.95
C LEU A 88 31.53 25.04 45.69
N ALA A 89 32.64 24.29 45.86
CA ALA A 89 33.42 23.75 44.76
C ALA A 89 32.56 22.88 43.81
N ALA A 90 31.73 22.01 44.38
CA ALA A 90 30.82 21.17 43.61
C ALA A 90 29.78 22.01 42.83
N LEU A 91 29.19 23.02 43.46
CA LEU A 91 28.24 23.91 42.78
C LEU A 91 28.88 24.69 41.63
N LEU A 92 30.11 25.18 41.80
CA LEU A 92 30.84 25.89 40.74
C LEU A 92 31.18 24.97 39.56
N ALA A 93 31.64 23.73 39.84
CA ALA A 93 31.88 22.75 38.78
C ALA A 93 30.59 22.45 38.01
N CYS A 94 29.48 22.22 38.70
CA CYS A 94 28.17 22.02 38.08
C CYS A 94 27.75 23.21 37.22
N ALA A 95 27.91 24.45 37.72
CA ALA A 95 27.58 25.65 36.97
C ALA A 95 28.41 25.76 35.67
N PHE A 96 29.72 25.47 35.75
CA PHE A 96 30.61 25.46 34.59
C PHE A 96 30.16 24.43 33.53
N PHE A 97 29.88 23.19 33.93
CA PHE A 97 29.39 22.17 33.00
C PHE A 97 27.99 22.48 32.44
N LEU A 98 27.12 23.13 33.21
CA LEU A 98 25.81 23.56 32.75
C LEU A 98 25.93 24.62 31.65
N ILE A 99 26.88 25.55 31.76
CA ILE A 99 27.16 26.53 30.71
C ILE A 99 27.65 25.83 29.43
N ILE A 100 28.60 24.90 29.54
CA ILE A 100 29.08 24.12 28.39
C ILE A 100 27.93 23.34 27.75
N ALA A 101 27.09 22.67 28.56
CA ALA A 101 25.94 21.93 28.10
C ALA A 101 24.92 22.84 27.39
N ALA A 102 24.66 24.04 27.92
CA ALA A 102 23.76 25.01 27.30
C ALA A 102 24.28 25.49 25.94
N ILE A 103 25.58 25.79 25.83
CA ILE A 103 26.22 26.17 24.56
C ILE A 103 26.13 25.01 23.56
N GLY A 104 26.48 23.80 23.99
CA GLY A 104 26.39 22.59 23.17
C GLY A 104 24.96 22.31 22.70
N ALA A 105 23.97 22.47 23.58
CA ALA A 105 22.56 22.32 23.26
C ALA A 105 22.09 23.37 22.24
N LEU A 106 22.49 24.64 22.40
CA LEU A 106 22.16 25.70 21.45
C LEU A 106 22.75 25.43 20.07
N ILE A 107 24.03 25.05 20.00
CA ILE A 107 24.69 24.68 18.74
C ILE A 107 23.99 23.46 18.13
N GLY A 108 23.73 22.43 18.94
CA GLY A 108 23.06 21.20 18.53
C GLY A 108 21.67 21.46 17.96
N VAL A 109 20.85 22.26 18.66
CA VAL A 109 19.52 22.66 18.19
C VAL A 109 19.60 23.47 16.90
N ASN A 110 20.56 24.39 16.79
CA ASN A 110 20.72 25.18 15.58
C ASN A 110 21.16 24.32 14.38
N LYS A 111 22.08 23.38 14.58
CA LYS A 111 22.52 22.45 13.54
C LYS A 111 21.43 21.45 13.18
N PHE A 112 20.67 20.97 14.16
CA PHE A 112 19.54 20.07 13.93
C PHE A 112 18.41 20.77 13.16
N LYS A 113 18.12 22.04 13.47
CA LYS A 113 17.19 22.87 12.71
C LYS A 113 17.66 23.12 11.28
N ALA A 114 18.96 23.38 11.09
CA ALA A 114 19.54 23.57 9.76
C ALA A 114 19.60 22.27 8.94
N ALA A 115 19.66 21.11 9.60
CA ALA A 115 19.62 19.79 8.97
C ALA A 115 18.18 19.30 8.71
N MET A 116 17.16 20.05 9.10
CA MET A 116 15.78 19.83 8.67
C MET A 116 15.47 20.67 7.42
N PRO A 117 14.82 20.11 6.39
CA PRO A 117 14.08 18.84 6.45
C PRO A 117 14.95 17.63 6.05
N LEU A 118 15.08 16.67 6.97
CA LEU A 118 15.71 15.35 6.75
C LEU A 118 15.05 14.56 5.61
N VAL A 119 13.85 14.98 5.22
CA VAL A 119 13.13 14.48 4.05
C VAL A 119 13.21 15.55 2.97
N PRO A 120 13.78 15.26 1.79
CA PRO A 120 13.84 16.25 0.72
C PRO A 120 12.41 16.71 0.38
N GLU A 121 12.18 18.03 0.38
CA GLU A 121 10.84 18.59 0.19
C GLU A 121 10.21 18.14 -1.13
N ASP A 122 11.04 17.96 -2.16
CA ASP A 122 10.63 17.50 -3.48
C ASP A 122 10.11 16.05 -3.44
N THR A 123 10.73 15.18 -2.63
CA THR A 123 10.27 13.79 -2.47
C THR A 123 8.92 13.74 -1.77
N LEU A 124 8.73 14.59 -0.75
CA LEU A 124 7.48 14.69 -0.03
C LEU A 124 6.36 15.31 -0.90
N ARG A 125 6.72 16.26 -1.77
CA ARG A 125 5.82 16.89 -2.76
C ARG A 125 5.37 15.88 -3.81
N GLY A 126 6.30 15.08 -4.34
CA GLY A 126 6.00 14.00 -5.27
C GLY A 126 5.02 12.98 -4.68
N LEU A 127 5.29 12.49 -3.47
CA LEU A 127 4.38 11.57 -2.77
C LEU A 127 2.97 12.15 -2.56
N LYS A 128 2.88 13.43 -2.18
CA LYS A 128 1.57 14.10 -2.01
C LYS A 128 0.84 14.29 -3.33
N HIS A 129 1.57 14.55 -4.41
CA HIS A 129 1.01 14.64 -5.75
C HIS A 129 0.44 13.29 -6.19
N ASP A 130 1.21 12.21 -6.05
CA ASP A 130 0.78 10.86 -6.41
C ASP A 130 -0.44 10.41 -5.60
N LEU A 131 -0.47 10.69 -4.29
CA LEU A 131 -1.63 10.43 -3.43
C LEU A 131 -2.85 11.28 -3.80
N GLY A 132 -2.64 12.54 -4.17
CA GLY A 132 -3.70 13.44 -4.63
C GLY A 132 -4.35 12.92 -5.90
N ILE A 133 -3.55 12.53 -6.88
CA ILE A 133 -4.01 11.92 -8.12
C ILE A 133 -4.71 10.58 -7.86
N ALA A 134 -4.20 9.75 -6.95
CA ALA A 134 -4.83 8.47 -6.60
C ALA A 134 -6.22 8.65 -5.94
N LYS A 135 -6.43 9.75 -5.21
CA LYS A 135 -7.68 10.02 -4.47
C LYS A 135 -8.70 10.81 -5.30
N GLU A 136 -8.24 11.83 -6.02
CA GLU A 136 -9.07 12.85 -6.66
C GLU A 136 -8.98 12.79 -8.19
N GLY A 137 -8.10 11.96 -8.75
CA GLY A 137 -7.98 11.73 -10.18
C GLY A 137 -7.59 12.99 -10.94
N SER A 138 -8.20 13.22 -12.09
CA SER A 138 -7.96 14.42 -12.92
C SER A 138 -8.51 15.71 -12.30
N ALA A 139 -9.28 15.63 -11.22
CA ALA A 139 -9.77 16.81 -10.51
C ALA A 139 -8.74 17.36 -9.50
N PHE A 140 -7.64 16.63 -9.27
CA PHE A 140 -6.58 17.08 -8.37
C PHE A 140 -5.79 18.24 -8.98
N ASP A 141 -5.80 19.38 -8.30
CA ASP A 141 -4.99 20.54 -8.68
C ASP A 141 -3.61 20.48 -8.01
N ALA A 142 -2.57 20.27 -8.81
CA ALA A 142 -1.18 20.23 -8.35
C ALA A 142 -0.70 21.57 -7.78
N ALA A 143 -1.32 22.69 -8.17
CA ALA A 143 -0.97 24.02 -7.65
C ALA A 143 -1.18 24.13 -6.13
N VAL A 144 -2.09 23.33 -5.56
CA VAL A 144 -2.35 23.27 -4.11
C VAL A 144 -1.14 22.73 -3.32
N LEU A 145 -0.15 22.12 -3.97
CA LEU A 145 1.06 21.61 -3.30
C LEU A 145 2.23 22.60 -3.31
N ASP A 146 2.18 23.67 -4.11
CA ASP A 146 3.22 24.68 -4.19
C ASP A 146 3.00 25.77 -3.12
N PRO A 147 3.92 25.97 -2.16
CA PRO A 147 3.80 26.99 -1.12
C PRO A 147 3.59 28.42 -1.64
N ASN A 148 4.05 28.72 -2.86
CA ASN A 148 3.98 30.05 -3.44
C ASN A 148 2.68 30.31 -4.23
N SER A 149 1.88 29.28 -4.51
CA SER A 149 0.65 29.44 -5.28
C SER A 149 -0.44 30.13 -4.46
N GLU A 150 -1.36 30.82 -5.14
CA GLU A 150 -2.53 31.42 -4.49
C GLU A 150 -3.48 30.35 -3.95
N GLN A 151 -3.54 29.21 -4.62
CA GLN A 151 -4.38 28.06 -4.27
C GLN A 151 -3.92 27.43 -2.95
N TYR A 152 -2.61 27.31 -2.71
CA TYR A 152 -2.07 26.85 -1.43
C TYR A 152 -2.42 27.82 -0.29
N LYS A 153 -2.28 29.12 -0.52
CA LYS A 153 -2.62 30.16 0.47
C LYS A 153 -4.11 30.15 0.81
N ALA A 154 -4.97 30.01 -0.20
CA ALA A 154 -6.41 29.88 -0.03
C ALA A 154 -6.79 28.59 0.73
N ALA A 155 -6.18 27.46 0.38
CA ALA A 155 -6.41 26.18 1.05
C ALA A 155 -5.94 26.20 2.53
N LYS A 156 -4.80 26.85 2.81
CA LYS A 156 -4.28 27.04 4.17
C LYS A 156 -5.21 27.94 4.99
N ALA A 157 -5.62 29.09 4.44
CA ALA A 157 -6.56 30.00 5.09
C ALA A 157 -7.92 29.33 5.36
N ALA A 158 -8.43 28.54 4.41
CA ALA A 158 -9.65 27.75 4.60
C ALA A 158 -9.49 26.70 5.73
N LYS A 159 -8.36 26.01 5.80
CA LYS A 159 -8.05 25.07 6.89
C LYS A 159 -7.95 25.76 8.25
N GLU A 160 -7.30 26.92 8.31
CA GLU A 160 -7.16 27.69 9.55
C GLU A 160 -8.52 28.25 10.00
N ALA A 161 -9.34 28.76 9.08
CA ALA A 161 -10.70 29.19 9.36
C ALA A 161 -11.61 28.03 9.81
N ALA A 162 -11.49 26.85 9.19
CA ALA A 162 -12.20 25.65 9.61
C ALA A 162 -11.75 25.17 10.99
N ALA A 163 -10.44 25.20 11.29
CA ALA A 163 -9.90 24.87 12.59
C ALA A 163 -10.35 25.87 13.67
N ALA A 164 -10.39 27.16 13.35
CA ALA A 164 -10.90 28.20 14.23
C ALA A 164 -12.41 28.04 14.50
N LYS A 165 -13.22 27.77 13.47
CA LYS A 165 -14.65 27.45 13.62
C LYS A 165 -14.87 26.19 14.46
N ALA A 166 -14.09 25.13 14.22
CA ALA A 166 -14.20 23.89 14.99
C ALA A 166 -13.79 24.07 16.45
N LYS A 167 -12.79 24.92 16.74
CA LYS A 167 -12.44 25.31 18.11
C LYS A 167 -13.54 26.13 18.75
N ALA A 168 -14.05 27.16 18.07
CA ALA A 168 -15.15 27.98 18.55
C ALA A 168 -16.43 27.15 18.82
N GLU A 169 -16.75 26.18 17.97
CA GLU A 169 -17.89 25.28 18.16
C GLU A 169 -17.67 24.33 19.35
N LYS A 170 -16.46 23.81 19.53
CA LYS A 170 -16.11 22.99 20.71
C LYS A 170 -16.16 23.81 21.99
N GLU A 171 -15.66 25.05 21.97
CA GLU A 171 -15.69 25.97 23.10
C GLU A 171 -17.13 26.41 23.41
N ALA A 172 -17.95 26.67 22.39
CA ALA A 172 -19.39 26.94 22.56
C ALA A 172 -20.14 25.74 23.13
N LYS A 173 -19.83 24.51 22.69
CA LYS A 173 -20.38 23.26 23.25
C LYS A 173 -19.85 22.95 24.65
N ALA A 174 -18.65 23.42 25.01
CA ALA A 174 -18.08 23.27 26.35
C ALA A 174 -18.62 24.34 27.33
N ALA A 175 -18.89 25.55 26.83
CA ALA A 175 -19.50 26.65 27.58
C ALA A 175 -21.00 26.43 27.78
N ALA A 176 -21.68 25.83 26.80
CA ALA A 176 -23.00 25.22 26.95
C ALA A 176 -22.85 23.89 27.71
N LYS A 177 -22.44 23.94 28.99
CA LYS A 177 -22.63 22.81 29.89
C LYS A 177 -24.09 22.41 29.76
N PRO A 178 -24.41 21.17 29.32
CA PRO A 178 -25.78 20.70 29.36
C PRO A 178 -26.20 20.85 30.82
N ASP A 179 -27.34 21.52 31.07
CA ASP A 179 -28.00 21.44 32.36
C ASP A 179 -28.46 19.99 32.53
N LEU A 180 -27.50 19.15 32.91
CA LEU A 180 -27.73 17.82 33.42
C LEU A 180 -28.40 18.09 34.76
N GLY A 181 -29.72 18.17 34.73
CA GLY A 181 -30.55 18.27 35.92
C GLY A 181 -30.19 17.21 36.97
N PRO A 182 -30.92 17.15 38.10
CA PRO A 182 -30.53 16.32 39.24
C PRO A 182 -30.16 14.90 38.80
N ALA A 183 -29.04 14.38 39.33
CA ALA A 183 -28.43 13.13 38.91
C ALA A 183 -29.50 12.03 38.71
N PRO A 184 -29.48 11.28 37.59
CA PRO A 184 -30.53 10.31 37.28
C PRO A 184 -30.77 9.36 38.45
N THR A 185 -32.02 9.28 38.91
CA THR A 185 -32.38 8.42 40.03
C THR A 185 -32.11 6.95 39.71
N GLU A 186 -31.82 6.14 40.72
CA GLU A 186 -31.45 4.72 40.56
C GLU A 186 -32.49 3.93 39.75
N ALA A 187 -33.78 4.25 39.92
CA ALA A 187 -34.87 3.65 39.16
C ALA A 187 -34.78 3.96 37.66
N GLU A 188 -34.33 5.16 37.30
CA GLU A 188 -34.16 5.56 35.91
C GLU A 188 -32.91 4.96 35.27
N LEU A 189 -31.83 4.81 36.05
CA LEU A 189 -30.65 4.06 35.62
C LEU A 189 -31.00 2.60 35.32
N ARG A 190 -31.81 1.95 36.16
CA ARG A 190 -32.30 0.58 35.92
C ARG A 190 -33.11 0.48 34.63
N ARG A 191 -34.04 1.42 34.39
CA ARG A 191 -34.83 1.47 33.14
C ARG A 191 -33.95 1.64 31.90
N ARG A 192 -32.92 2.51 31.96
CA ARG A 192 -31.98 2.71 30.85
C ARG A 192 -31.13 1.46 30.60
N LEU A 193 -30.74 0.75 31.64
CA LEU A 193 -30.01 -0.51 31.54
C LEU A 193 -30.86 -1.59 30.87
N ASP A 194 -32.13 -1.71 31.25
CA ASP A 194 -33.03 -2.68 30.64
C ASP A 194 -33.29 -2.35 29.17
N GLN A 195 -33.53 -1.08 28.82
CA GLN A 195 -33.67 -0.66 27.42
C GLN A 195 -32.44 -1.00 26.57
N ARG A 196 -31.22 -0.79 27.10
CA ARG A 196 -29.98 -1.16 26.39
C ARG A 196 -29.86 -2.66 26.20
N ARG A 197 -30.24 -3.47 27.19
CA ARG A 197 -30.23 -4.93 27.07
C ARG A 197 -31.18 -5.40 25.99
N THR A 198 -32.39 -4.85 25.92
CA THR A 198 -33.34 -5.19 24.85
C THR A 198 -32.80 -4.80 23.47
N HIS A 199 -32.19 -3.63 23.37
CA HIS A 199 -31.58 -3.16 22.12
C HIS A 199 -30.40 -4.04 21.67
N LEU A 200 -29.51 -4.42 22.59
CA LEU A 200 -28.40 -5.33 22.29
C LEU A 200 -28.88 -6.73 21.87
N THR A 201 -29.97 -7.23 22.46
CA THR A 201 -30.58 -8.48 22.03
C THR A 201 -31.10 -8.37 20.59
N GLY A 202 -31.75 -7.27 20.22
CA GLY A 202 -32.19 -7.02 18.84
C GLY A 202 -31.03 -6.99 17.85
N VAL A 203 -29.96 -6.25 18.17
CA VAL A 203 -28.74 -6.20 17.34
C VAL A 203 -28.10 -7.59 17.18
N ARG A 204 -28.07 -8.40 18.24
CA ARG A 204 -27.59 -9.79 18.17
C ARG A 204 -28.44 -10.66 17.25
N ASP A 205 -29.76 -10.55 17.35
CA ASP A 205 -30.68 -11.37 16.56
C ASP A 205 -30.63 -10.99 15.07
N GLU A 206 -30.42 -9.70 14.78
CA GLU A 206 -30.21 -9.19 13.42
C GLU A 206 -28.87 -9.67 12.83
N LEU A 207 -27.78 -9.58 13.60
CA LEU A 207 -26.49 -10.16 13.22
C LEU A 207 -26.59 -11.68 12.99
N GLY A 208 -27.37 -12.39 13.81
CA GLY A 208 -27.62 -13.82 13.64
C GLY A 208 -28.36 -14.15 12.33
N ARG A 209 -29.25 -13.27 11.87
CA ARG A 209 -29.92 -13.41 10.56
C ARG A 209 -28.98 -13.07 9.40
N GLU A 210 -28.18 -12.03 9.52
CA GLU A 210 -27.25 -11.62 8.45
C GLU A 210 -26.09 -12.61 8.29
N LEU A 211 -25.68 -13.27 9.38
CA LEU A 211 -24.62 -14.27 9.40
C LEU A 211 -25.10 -15.71 9.15
N ASP A 212 -26.35 -15.94 8.71
CA ASP A 212 -26.75 -17.26 8.21
C ASP A 212 -26.14 -17.51 6.82
N VAL A 213 -24.82 -17.69 6.83
CA VAL A 213 -23.96 -17.98 5.67
C VAL A 213 -24.45 -19.25 4.96
N LYS A 214 -25.17 -20.14 5.65
CA LYS A 214 -25.65 -21.41 5.09
C LYS A 214 -26.79 -21.19 4.09
N THR A 215 -27.77 -20.35 4.40
CA THR A 215 -28.85 -20.03 3.46
C THR A 215 -28.36 -19.14 2.31
N GLN A 216 -27.48 -18.17 2.59
CA GLN A 216 -26.84 -17.37 1.53
C GLN A 216 -25.97 -18.23 0.61
N ALA A 217 -25.19 -19.17 1.14
CA ALA A 217 -24.38 -20.09 0.34
C ALA A 217 -25.23 -21.04 -0.49
N GLN A 218 -26.35 -21.56 0.06
CA GLN A 218 -27.28 -22.39 -0.69
C GLN A 218 -27.95 -21.63 -1.84
N GLY A 219 -28.33 -20.36 -1.64
CA GLY A 219 -28.87 -19.50 -2.70
C GLY A 219 -27.84 -19.19 -3.80
N LEU A 220 -26.56 -19.03 -3.42
CA LEU A 220 -25.48 -18.79 -4.38
C LEU A 220 -25.13 -20.07 -5.16
N LEU A 221 -25.13 -21.22 -4.49
CA LEU A 221 -24.91 -22.53 -5.12
C LEU A 221 -26.03 -22.88 -6.11
N SER A 222 -27.29 -22.66 -5.75
CA SER A 222 -28.43 -22.92 -6.64
C SER A 222 -28.44 -21.98 -7.86
N ALA A 223 -28.15 -20.68 -7.66
CA ALA A 223 -28.00 -19.73 -8.75
C ALA A 223 -26.84 -20.12 -9.70
N THR A 224 -25.74 -20.61 -9.14
CA THR A 224 -24.58 -21.09 -9.92
C THR A 224 -24.92 -22.36 -10.69
N GLN A 225 -25.67 -23.29 -10.09
CA GLN A 225 -26.07 -24.54 -10.72
C GLN A 225 -27.07 -24.32 -11.86
N ALA A 226 -28.03 -23.42 -11.68
CA ALA A 226 -28.97 -23.01 -12.73
C ALA A 226 -28.24 -22.39 -13.93
N ARG A 227 -27.28 -21.48 -13.68
CA ARG A 227 -26.41 -20.90 -14.73
C ARG A 227 -25.56 -21.95 -15.46
N LEU A 228 -25.12 -22.98 -14.75
CA LEU A 228 -24.33 -24.08 -15.31
C LEU A 228 -25.17 -24.97 -16.23
N GLN A 229 -26.43 -25.23 -15.87
CA GLN A 229 -27.35 -25.99 -16.72
C GLN A 229 -27.74 -25.19 -17.96
N GLU A 230 -28.09 -23.91 -17.81
CA GLU A 230 -28.35 -23.01 -18.95
C GLU A 230 -27.14 -22.95 -19.89
N SER A 231 -25.92 -22.91 -19.33
CA SER A 231 -24.69 -22.93 -20.11
C SER A 231 -24.46 -24.28 -20.82
N LYS A 232 -24.85 -25.40 -20.21
CA LYS A 232 -24.75 -26.74 -20.81
C LYS A 232 -25.73 -26.89 -21.98
N GLU A 233 -26.98 -26.49 -21.81
CA GLU A 233 -27.99 -26.52 -22.88
C GLU A 233 -27.57 -25.63 -24.06
N GLN A 234 -27.07 -24.42 -23.78
CA GLN A 234 -26.51 -23.56 -24.82
C GLN A 234 -25.27 -24.16 -25.50
N LEU A 235 -24.49 -24.98 -24.81
CA LEU A 235 -23.33 -25.67 -25.38
C LEU A 235 -23.78 -26.84 -26.26
N GLU A 236 -24.75 -27.63 -25.79
CA GLU A 236 -25.31 -28.76 -26.52
C GLU A 236 -26.02 -28.32 -27.79
N ASP A 237 -26.80 -27.24 -27.76
CA ASP A 237 -27.41 -26.64 -28.96
C ASP A 237 -26.35 -26.15 -29.96
N LYS A 238 -25.27 -25.53 -29.47
CA LYS A 238 -24.15 -25.12 -30.34
C LYS A 238 -23.41 -26.31 -30.94
N ILE A 239 -23.24 -27.39 -30.17
CA ILE A 239 -22.59 -28.62 -30.63
C ILE A 239 -23.50 -29.36 -31.63
N ALA A 240 -24.81 -29.43 -31.39
CA ALA A 240 -25.78 -30.00 -32.29
C ALA A 240 -25.85 -29.21 -33.60
N GLY A 241 -25.87 -27.87 -33.52
CA GLY A 241 -25.79 -26.99 -34.70
C GLY A 241 -24.49 -27.18 -35.48
N PHE A 242 -23.35 -27.35 -34.80
CA PHE A 242 -22.07 -27.64 -35.45
C PHE A 242 -22.05 -29.03 -36.11
N ARG A 243 -22.67 -30.03 -35.47
CA ARG A 243 -22.79 -31.39 -36.01
C ARG A 243 -23.74 -31.45 -37.21
N ALA A 244 -24.85 -30.70 -37.17
CA ALA A 244 -25.79 -30.55 -38.27
C ALA A 244 -25.15 -29.79 -39.46
N ALA A 245 -24.40 -28.71 -39.19
CA ALA A 245 -23.63 -28.00 -40.20
C ALA A 245 -22.56 -28.91 -40.85
N ARG A 246 -21.91 -29.77 -40.05
CA ARG A 246 -20.94 -30.76 -40.54
C ARG A 246 -21.59 -31.89 -41.33
N ALA A 247 -22.82 -32.29 -41.00
CA ALA A 247 -23.58 -33.29 -41.74
C ALA A 247 -24.07 -32.74 -43.09
N SER A 248 -24.54 -31.47 -43.11
CA SER A 248 -24.91 -30.76 -44.34
C SER A 248 -23.72 -30.48 -45.27
N ALA A 249 -22.54 -30.22 -44.71
CA ALA A 249 -21.28 -30.14 -45.46
C ALA A 249 -20.80 -31.50 -46.00
N ARG A 250 -21.32 -32.63 -45.47
CA ARG A 250 -20.98 -33.99 -45.91
C ARG A 250 -21.99 -34.55 -46.91
N SER A 251 -23.25 -34.12 -46.87
CA SER A 251 -24.27 -34.43 -47.89
C SER A 251 -24.11 -33.62 -49.19
N SER A 252 -23.34 -32.52 -49.16
CA SER A 252 -23.00 -31.72 -50.35
C SER A 252 -21.73 -32.19 -51.08
N ALA A 253 -21.09 -33.28 -50.62
CA ALA A 253 -19.90 -33.85 -51.24
C ALA A 253 -20.20 -34.84 -52.38
N GLY A 254 -21.36 -34.71 -53.04
CA GLY A 254 -21.80 -35.59 -54.12
C GLY A 254 -22.53 -34.85 -55.25
N ALA A 255 -21.88 -33.89 -55.90
CA ALA A 255 -22.23 -33.41 -57.24
C ALA A 255 -21.05 -32.62 -57.84
N PRO A 256 -20.74 -32.76 -59.14
CA PRO A 256 -19.64 -32.02 -59.76
C PRO A 256 -20.04 -30.59 -60.16
N ALA A 257 -19.08 -29.69 -59.93
CA ALA A 257 -18.80 -28.39 -60.57
C ALA A 257 -19.96 -27.50 -61.08
N THR A 258 -19.97 -26.24 -60.62
CA THR A 258 -19.75 -25.05 -61.47
C THR A 258 -19.68 -23.80 -60.60
N SER A 259 -18.76 -22.91 -60.97
CA SER A 259 -18.51 -21.61 -60.37
C SER A 259 -19.58 -20.58 -60.75
N ALA A 260 -20.12 -19.86 -59.76
CA ALA A 260 -20.48 -18.44 -59.89
C ALA A 260 -20.90 -17.85 -58.51
N ASP A 261 -20.59 -16.57 -58.37
CA ASP A 261 -21.22 -15.57 -57.51
C ASP A 261 -20.80 -15.44 -56.03
N GLY A 262 -19.92 -14.46 -55.81
CA GLY A 262 -20.39 -13.13 -55.40
C GLY A 262 -21.33 -13.07 -54.20
N GLN A 263 -20.82 -12.47 -53.12
CA GLN A 263 -21.56 -11.84 -52.02
C GLN A 263 -21.82 -12.70 -50.77
N SER A 264 -20.86 -12.64 -49.83
CA SER A 264 -21.12 -12.22 -48.42
C SER A 264 -19.90 -12.43 -47.50
N LEU A 265 -18.80 -11.74 -47.82
CA LEU A 265 -17.69 -11.56 -46.86
C LEU A 265 -18.16 -10.92 -45.54
N ALA A 266 -19.23 -10.12 -45.58
CA ALA A 266 -19.87 -9.52 -44.41
C ALA A 266 -20.55 -10.54 -43.46
N GLY A 267 -21.03 -11.68 -43.98
CA GLY A 267 -21.69 -12.72 -43.17
C GLY A 267 -20.69 -13.57 -42.37
N GLN A 268 -19.52 -13.82 -42.95
CA GLN A 268 -18.47 -14.65 -42.31
C GLN A 268 -17.72 -13.89 -41.22
N ILE A 269 -17.57 -12.56 -41.33
CA ILE A 269 -16.95 -11.73 -40.30
C ILE A 269 -17.83 -11.67 -39.04
N LYS A 270 -19.16 -11.63 -39.16
CA LYS A 270 -20.09 -11.54 -38.01
C LYS A 270 -20.15 -12.83 -37.17
N GLN A 271 -19.86 -14.00 -37.76
CA GLN A 271 -19.82 -15.27 -37.02
C GLN A 271 -18.54 -15.49 -36.20
N ARG A 272 -17.44 -14.82 -36.54
CA ARG A 272 -16.13 -14.97 -35.88
C ARG A 272 -16.03 -14.26 -34.52
N TRP A 273 -16.97 -13.38 -34.19
CA TRP A 273 -16.96 -12.57 -32.96
C TRP A 273 -17.81 -13.17 -31.82
N LYS A 274 -18.62 -14.22 -32.08
CA LYS A 274 -19.40 -14.91 -31.03
C LYS A 274 -18.57 -15.61 -29.92
N PRO A 275 -17.35 -16.13 -30.16
CA PRO A 275 -16.55 -16.72 -29.08
C PRO A 275 -15.89 -15.68 -28.15
N LEU A 276 -15.77 -14.42 -28.59
CA LEU A 276 -15.12 -13.36 -27.79
C LEU A 276 -16.03 -12.78 -26.70
N ALA A 277 -17.36 -12.88 -26.86
CA ALA A 277 -18.31 -12.50 -25.81
C ALA A 277 -18.25 -13.44 -24.57
N VAL A 278 -17.86 -14.71 -24.77
CA VAL A 278 -17.66 -15.67 -23.67
C VAL A 278 -16.39 -15.34 -22.87
N LEU A 279 -15.41 -14.70 -23.50
CA LEU A 279 -14.19 -14.25 -22.82
C LEU A 279 -14.43 -12.98 -22.00
N ALA A 280 -15.34 -12.09 -22.43
CA ALA A 280 -15.78 -10.94 -21.64
C ALA A 280 -16.53 -11.35 -20.35
N ALA A 281 -17.31 -12.43 -20.40
CA ALA A 281 -17.98 -12.99 -19.21
C ALA A 281 -16.99 -13.66 -18.23
N SER A 282 -15.91 -14.25 -18.73
CA SER A 282 -14.85 -14.84 -17.89
C SER A 282 -14.00 -13.77 -17.18
N GLY A 283 -13.80 -12.60 -17.81
CA GLY A 283 -13.10 -11.47 -17.20
C GLY A 283 -13.79 -10.89 -15.96
N ALA A 284 -15.13 -10.84 -15.96
CA ALA A 284 -15.91 -10.34 -14.82
C ALA A 284 -15.80 -11.27 -13.60
N ALA A 285 -15.77 -12.59 -13.81
CA ALA A 285 -15.60 -13.57 -12.74
C ALA A 285 -14.18 -13.52 -12.13
N LEU A 286 -13.15 -13.28 -12.95
CA LEU A 286 -11.77 -13.13 -12.49
C LEU A 286 -11.57 -11.85 -11.66
N ALA A 287 -12.22 -10.74 -12.06
CA ALA A 287 -12.17 -9.48 -11.33
C ALA A 287 -12.81 -9.58 -9.93
N VAL A 288 -13.89 -10.36 -9.79
CA VAL A 288 -14.54 -10.60 -8.49
C VAL A 288 -13.67 -11.48 -7.59
N LEU A 289 -13.01 -12.50 -8.14
CA LEU A 289 -12.07 -13.36 -7.39
C LEU A 289 -10.80 -12.60 -6.95
N LEU A 290 -10.26 -11.74 -7.81
CA LEU A 290 -9.10 -10.90 -7.46
C LEU A 290 -9.43 -9.87 -6.38
N ARG A 291 -10.63 -9.29 -6.40
CA ARG A 291 -11.09 -8.37 -5.34
C ARG A 291 -11.23 -9.04 -3.98
N LYS A 292 -11.59 -10.33 -3.96
CA LYS A 292 -11.75 -11.12 -2.72
C LYS A 292 -10.41 -11.57 -2.13
N LEU A 293 -9.36 -11.68 -2.95
CA LEU A 293 -8.01 -12.06 -2.50
C LEU A 293 -7.22 -10.89 -1.90
N ILE A 294 -7.55 -9.65 -2.26
CA ILE A 294 -6.84 -8.44 -1.80
C ILE A 294 -7.44 -7.88 -0.48
N LYS A 295 -8.63 -8.34 -0.07
CA LYS A 295 -9.32 -7.90 1.15
C LYS A 295 -9.44 -8.98 2.23
N GLY A 296 -8.70 -10.08 2.08
CA GLY A 296 -8.53 -11.13 3.10
C GLY A 296 -7.19 -11.03 3.79
#